data_AF-A0A6I2ZPX7-F1
#
_entry.id   AF-A0A6I2ZPX7-F1
#
_cell.length_a   1.000
_cell.length_b   1.000
_cell.length_c   1.000
_cell.angle_alpha   90.00
_cell.angle_beta   90.00
_cell.angle_gamma   90.00
#
_symmetry.space_group_name_H-M   'P 1'
#
loop_
_entity.id
_entity.type
_entity.pdbx_description
1 polymer ?
#
loop_
_entity_poly.entity_id
_entity_poly.type
_entity_poly.pdbx_seq_one_letter_code
_entity_poly.pdbx_strand_id
1 'polypeptide(L)'
;MNDNSITARYLANRAPVSAHLSEDQLSIVVNTAQIPLDSDAVVNQSWAINIATGHESAAPEVDPDIKKYAPNDEPVVVSPNKKFLLIAKGRGSTVDVNQPYRWTRSIRNFDAIGAIDNPPQLQVVDLTTGDSRWITDDGWRWSSARWSPNNDLVFACRSLDPLEQDGYQYANVITLDGTVRHLAIPGGRSIVGTWLADGRLAVLIASPQGDPPGSQARLYIIDGDDSHIIDVPN
;
A
#
# COMPACT_ATOMS: atom_id res chain seq x y z
N MET A 1 8.51 -27.50 -33.14
CA MET A 1 7.65 -27.21 -31.98
C MET A 1 8.58 -27.10 -30.80
N ASN A 2 8.97 -25.88 -30.45
CA ASN A 2 9.89 -25.63 -29.34
C ASN A 2 9.11 -25.78 -28.04
N ASP A 3 9.65 -26.57 -27.12
CA ASP A 3 9.18 -26.65 -25.74
C ASP A 3 9.16 -25.25 -25.13
N ASN A 4 7.98 -24.82 -24.67
CA ASN A 4 7.84 -23.57 -23.93
C ASN A 4 8.71 -23.65 -22.67
N SER A 5 9.72 -22.77 -22.60
CA SER A 5 10.67 -22.70 -21.49
C SER A 5 9.98 -22.76 -20.13
N ILE A 6 10.48 -23.62 -19.24
CA ILE A 6 10.01 -23.70 -17.83
C ILE A 6 10.12 -22.33 -17.15
N THR A 7 11.13 -21.53 -17.50
CA THR A 7 11.29 -20.14 -17.04
C THR A 7 10.16 -19.24 -17.54
N ALA A 8 9.75 -19.37 -18.81
CA ALA A 8 8.61 -18.65 -19.37
C ALA A 8 7.29 -19.00 -18.65
N ARG A 9 7.10 -20.28 -18.25
CA ARG A 9 5.96 -20.71 -17.41
C ARG A 9 6.00 -20.13 -16.00
N TYR A 10 7.17 -20.06 -15.36
CA TYR A 10 7.30 -19.44 -14.03
C TYR A 10 7.06 -17.93 -14.05
N LEU A 11 7.43 -17.24 -15.14
CA LEU A 11 7.19 -15.81 -15.34
C LEU A 11 5.76 -15.48 -15.79
N ALA A 12 5.03 -16.44 -16.36
CA ALA A 12 3.62 -16.29 -16.72
C ALA A 12 2.66 -16.47 -15.52
N ASN A 13 3.17 -16.65 -14.30
CA ASN A 13 2.33 -16.70 -13.10
C ASN A 13 1.72 -15.32 -12.82
N ARG A 14 0.40 -15.29 -12.61
CA ARG A 14 -0.31 -14.12 -12.10
C ARG A 14 0.26 -13.77 -10.72
N ALA A 15 1.05 -12.71 -10.64
CA ALA A 15 1.56 -12.22 -9.37
C ALA A 15 0.48 -11.33 -8.73
N PRO A 16 -0.09 -11.69 -7.57
CA PRO A 16 -1.00 -10.79 -6.87
C PRO A 16 -0.23 -9.55 -6.43
N VAL A 17 -0.65 -8.39 -6.93
CA VAL A 17 -0.09 -7.08 -6.62
C VAL A 17 -0.82 -6.45 -5.43
N SER A 18 -2.13 -6.67 -5.34
CA SER A 18 -2.95 -6.24 -4.20
C SER A 18 -4.20 -7.11 -4.05
N ALA A 19 -4.76 -7.11 -2.85
CA ALA A 19 -6.06 -7.73 -2.58
C ALA A 19 -6.87 -6.89 -1.59
N HIS A 20 -8.18 -6.86 -1.78
CA HIS A 20 -9.14 -6.22 -0.87
C HIS A 20 -10.47 -6.96 -0.89
N LEU A 21 -11.31 -6.76 0.13
CA LEU A 21 -12.68 -7.26 0.14
C LEU A 21 -13.56 -6.40 -0.78
N SER A 22 -14.48 -7.03 -1.51
CA SER A 22 -15.55 -6.33 -2.23
C SER A 22 -16.45 -5.54 -1.26
N GLU A 23 -17.19 -4.55 -1.75
CA GLU A 23 -18.08 -3.72 -0.90
C GLU A 23 -19.12 -4.57 -0.14
N ASP A 24 -19.61 -5.64 -0.76
CA ASP A 24 -20.55 -6.61 -0.16
C ASP A 24 -19.88 -7.63 0.78
N GLN A 25 -18.54 -7.60 0.89
CA GLN A 25 -17.71 -8.53 1.66
C GLN A 25 -17.87 -10.01 1.29
N LEU A 26 -18.45 -10.32 0.12
CA LEU A 26 -18.65 -11.70 -0.33
C LEU A 26 -17.47 -12.24 -1.14
N SER A 27 -16.61 -11.36 -1.64
CA SER A 27 -15.48 -11.70 -2.50
C SER A 27 -14.19 -11.00 -2.08
N ILE A 28 -13.06 -11.64 -2.35
CA ILE A 28 -11.75 -11.00 -2.35
C ILE A 28 -11.46 -10.59 -3.79
N VAL A 29 -11.28 -9.30 -4.02
CA VAL A 29 -10.80 -8.75 -5.29
C VAL A 29 -9.28 -8.77 -5.26
N VAL A 30 -8.67 -9.48 -6.21
CA VAL A 30 -7.23 -9.64 -6.38
C VAL A 30 -6.81 -8.97 -7.68
N ASN A 31 -5.91 -8.00 -7.59
CA ASN A 31 -5.25 -7.41 -8.75
C ASN A 31 -3.97 -8.18 -9.04
N THR A 32 -3.83 -8.64 -10.26
CA THR A 32 -2.69 -9.42 -10.73
C THR A 32 -1.97 -8.69 -11.85
N ALA A 33 -0.65 -8.75 -11.83
CA ALA A 33 0.17 -8.35 -12.96
C ALA A 33 0.68 -9.62 -13.66
N GLN A 34 0.67 -9.60 -14.99
CA GLN A 34 1.28 -10.61 -15.84
C GLN A 34 2.06 -9.92 -16.93
N ILE A 35 3.24 -10.44 -17.27
CA ILE A 35 3.94 -10.10 -18.50
C ILE A 35 3.66 -11.25 -19.48
N PRO A 36 2.83 -11.05 -20.51
CA PRO A 36 2.54 -12.10 -21.48
C PRO A 36 3.83 -12.59 -22.15
N LEU A 37 3.84 -13.88 -22.52
CA LEU A 37 4.90 -14.40 -23.36
C LEU A 37 4.93 -13.60 -24.67
N ASP A 38 6.14 -13.22 -25.10
CA ASP A 38 6.38 -12.40 -26.30
C ASP A 38 5.96 -10.92 -26.18
N SER A 39 5.76 -10.40 -24.96
CA SER A 39 5.52 -8.98 -24.70
C SER A 39 6.37 -8.45 -23.56
N ASP A 40 6.85 -7.21 -23.69
CA ASP A 40 7.49 -6.48 -22.59
C ASP A 40 6.47 -5.64 -21.79
N ALA A 41 5.18 -5.67 -22.19
CA ALA A 41 4.13 -4.92 -21.53
C ALA A 41 3.57 -5.69 -20.32
N VAL A 42 3.54 -5.03 -19.17
CA VAL A 42 2.83 -5.53 -17.99
C VAL A 42 1.33 -5.35 -18.22
N VAL A 43 0.57 -6.43 -18.10
CA VAL A 43 -0.89 -6.44 -18.16
C VAL A 43 -1.42 -6.60 -16.74
N ASN A 44 -2.14 -5.59 -16.26
CA ASN A 44 -2.87 -5.64 -15.00
C ASN A 44 -4.29 -6.17 -15.24
N GLN A 45 -4.72 -7.12 -14.41
CA GLN A 45 -6.07 -7.69 -14.43
C GLN A 45 -6.59 -7.86 -13.01
N SER A 46 -7.90 -7.72 -12.85
CA SER A 46 -8.57 -7.83 -11.55
C SER A 46 -9.52 -9.03 -11.56
N TRP A 47 -9.47 -9.83 -10.50
CA TRP A 47 -10.25 -11.05 -10.33
C TRP A 47 -11.02 -10.99 -9.03
N ALA A 48 -12.30 -11.37 -9.05
CA ALA A 48 -13.13 -11.51 -7.86
C ALA A 48 -13.24 -12.99 -7.49
N ILE A 49 -12.76 -13.35 -6.30
CA ILE A 49 -12.81 -14.71 -5.74
C ILE A 49 -13.87 -14.73 -4.65
N ASN A 50 -14.96 -15.46 -4.87
CA ASN A 50 -16.02 -15.60 -3.87
C ASN A 50 -15.48 -16.35 -2.64
N ILE A 51 -15.65 -15.78 -1.45
CA ILE A 51 -15.05 -16.31 -0.21
C ILE A 51 -15.67 -17.64 0.19
N ALA A 52 -16.98 -17.81 -0.02
CA ALA A 52 -17.69 -19.00 0.40
C ALA A 52 -17.45 -20.20 -0.53
N THR A 53 -17.33 -19.96 -1.83
CA THR A 53 -17.26 -21.03 -2.85
C THR A 53 -15.88 -21.20 -3.47
N GLY A 54 -14.99 -20.22 -3.33
CA GLY A 54 -13.70 -20.16 -4.01
C GLY A 54 -13.80 -19.92 -5.51
N HIS A 55 -15.00 -19.64 -6.05
CA HIS A 55 -15.19 -19.41 -7.47
C HIS A 55 -14.59 -18.06 -7.89
N GLU A 56 -13.74 -18.08 -8.91
CA GLU A 56 -13.09 -16.90 -9.49
C GLU A 56 -13.86 -16.40 -10.72
N SER A 57 -14.03 -15.09 -10.79
CA SER A 57 -14.66 -14.40 -11.92
C SER A 57 -13.89 -13.12 -12.24
N ALA A 58 -14.10 -12.53 -13.42
CA ALA A 58 -13.56 -11.21 -13.71
C ALA A 58 -14.11 -10.21 -12.67
N ALA A 59 -13.23 -9.43 -12.05
CA ALA A 59 -13.70 -8.38 -11.14
C ALA A 59 -14.53 -7.35 -11.93
N PRO A 60 -15.49 -6.68 -11.27
CA PRO A 60 -16.14 -5.51 -11.86
C PRO A 60 -15.09 -4.50 -12.36
N GLU A 61 -15.39 -3.80 -13.46
CA GLU A 61 -14.52 -2.70 -13.89
C GLU A 61 -14.31 -1.72 -12.73
N VAL A 62 -13.05 -1.30 -12.56
CA VAL A 62 -12.69 -0.27 -11.59
C VAL A 62 -13.53 0.98 -11.88
N ASP A 63 -14.12 1.55 -10.83
CA ASP A 63 -14.93 2.77 -10.92
C ASP A 63 -14.25 3.80 -11.84
N PRO A 64 -14.93 4.32 -12.89
CA PRO A 64 -14.37 5.31 -13.80
C PRO A 64 -13.79 6.54 -13.08
N ASP A 65 -14.38 6.94 -11.95
CA ASP A 65 -13.87 8.05 -11.14
C ASP A 65 -12.54 7.68 -10.47
N ILE A 66 -12.38 6.45 -10.00
CA ILE A 66 -11.09 5.96 -9.49
C ILE A 66 -10.07 5.90 -10.63
N LYS A 67 -10.43 5.34 -11.78
CA LYS A 67 -9.52 5.18 -12.93
C LYS A 67 -9.03 6.52 -13.48
N LYS A 68 -9.87 7.57 -13.40
CA LYS A 68 -9.51 8.95 -13.76
C LYS A 68 -8.31 9.46 -12.94
N TYR A 69 -8.24 9.15 -11.65
CA TYR A 69 -7.19 9.67 -10.76
C TYR A 69 -6.02 8.69 -10.54
N ALA A 70 -6.25 7.39 -10.77
CA ALA A 70 -5.26 6.31 -10.70
C ALA A 70 -5.20 5.52 -12.02
N PRO A 71 -4.75 6.15 -13.13
CA PRO A 71 -4.76 5.53 -14.45
C PRO A 71 -3.80 4.35 -14.58
N ASN A 72 -2.75 4.28 -13.76
CA ASN A 72 -1.74 3.23 -13.78
C ASN A 72 -1.95 2.20 -12.65
N ASP A 73 -3.17 2.11 -12.14
CA ASP A 73 -3.54 1.22 -11.03
C ASP A 73 -2.75 1.51 -9.75
N GLU A 74 -2.49 2.80 -9.51
CA GLU A 74 -1.91 3.27 -8.25
C GLU A 74 -2.74 2.78 -7.05
N PRO A 75 -2.12 2.43 -5.91
CA PRO A 75 -2.88 2.04 -4.73
C PRO A 75 -3.84 3.16 -4.29
N VAL A 76 -5.12 2.82 -4.26
CA VAL A 76 -6.22 3.74 -3.93
C VAL A 76 -7.06 3.22 -2.78
N VAL A 77 -7.58 4.13 -1.95
CA VAL A 77 -8.63 3.83 -0.97
C VAL A 77 -9.67 4.95 -0.93
N VAL A 78 -10.94 4.58 -1.06
CA VAL A 78 -12.08 5.49 -0.95
C VAL A 78 -12.47 5.63 0.53
N SER A 79 -12.78 6.84 0.98
CA SER A 79 -13.27 7.10 2.33
C SER A 79 -14.66 6.46 2.55
N PRO A 80 -15.01 6.02 3.76
CA PRO A 80 -16.33 5.44 4.06
C PRO A 80 -17.54 6.25 3.58
N ASN A 81 -17.48 7.58 3.63
CA ASN A 81 -18.54 8.47 3.15
C ASN A 81 -18.56 8.70 1.62
N LYS A 82 -17.67 8.03 0.89
CA LYS A 82 -17.46 8.12 -0.56
C LYS A 82 -17.16 9.53 -1.10
N LYS A 83 -16.71 10.46 -0.25
CA LYS A 83 -16.37 11.83 -0.66
C LYS A 83 -14.90 12.02 -1.01
N PHE A 84 -14.02 11.22 -0.44
CA PHE A 84 -12.58 11.36 -0.63
C PHE A 84 -11.98 10.10 -1.22
N LEU A 85 -11.06 10.31 -2.16
CA LEU A 85 -10.17 9.27 -2.67
C LEU A 85 -8.77 9.58 -2.18
N LEU A 86 -8.10 8.58 -1.62
CA LEU A 86 -6.69 8.67 -1.27
C LEU A 86 -5.88 7.81 -2.23
N ILE A 87 -4.79 8.36 -2.75
CA ILE A 87 -3.94 7.74 -3.77
C ILE A 87 -2.51 7.75 -3.30
N ALA A 88 -1.85 6.60 -3.30
CA ALA A 88 -0.41 6.49 -3.05
C ALA A 88 0.33 6.47 -4.39
N LYS A 89 0.98 7.57 -4.75
CA LYS A 89 1.68 7.68 -6.04
C LYS A 89 2.89 8.60 -5.97
N GLY A 90 3.82 8.44 -6.90
CA GLY A 90 4.96 9.33 -7.03
C GLY A 90 4.52 10.76 -7.39
N ARG A 91 5.25 11.76 -6.90
CA ARG A 91 5.03 13.19 -7.23
C ARG A 91 5.71 13.63 -8.52
N GLY A 92 6.54 12.75 -9.09
CA GLY A 92 7.38 13.00 -10.25
C GLY A 92 8.85 12.84 -9.88
N SER A 93 9.65 12.27 -10.77
CA SER A 93 11.09 12.14 -10.55
C SER A 93 11.78 13.47 -10.84
N THR A 94 12.71 13.88 -9.96
CA THR A 94 13.61 15.01 -10.21
C THR A 94 14.90 14.59 -10.92
N VAL A 95 15.02 13.31 -11.31
CA VAL A 95 16.21 12.78 -11.99
C VAL A 95 16.34 13.39 -13.39
N ASP A 96 17.49 14.03 -13.63
CA ASP A 96 17.87 14.45 -14.98
C ASP A 96 18.43 13.24 -15.75
N VAL A 97 17.62 12.72 -16.68
CA VAL A 97 17.97 11.57 -17.53
C VAL A 97 19.08 11.88 -18.55
N ASN A 98 19.50 13.14 -18.69
CA ASN A 98 20.60 13.53 -19.57
C ASN A 98 21.95 13.58 -18.85
N GLN A 99 21.97 13.37 -17.52
CA GLN A 99 23.19 13.29 -16.73
C GLN A 99 23.47 11.85 -16.32
N PRO A 100 24.74 11.48 -16.07
CA PRO A 100 25.05 10.20 -15.46
C PRO A 100 24.27 10.04 -14.16
N TYR A 101 23.49 8.97 -14.09
CA TYR A 101 22.65 8.69 -12.94
C TYR A 101 23.49 8.51 -11.68
N ARG A 102 23.18 9.30 -10.63
CA ARG A 102 23.86 9.27 -9.35
C ARG A 102 22.92 8.74 -8.29
N TRP A 103 23.28 7.60 -7.70
CA TRP A 103 22.60 7.07 -6.53
C TRP A 103 22.80 8.05 -5.36
N THR A 104 21.71 8.67 -4.93
CA THR A 104 21.68 9.53 -3.74
C THR A 104 20.94 8.85 -2.57
N ARG A 105 20.44 7.63 -2.78
CA ARG A 105 19.69 6.82 -1.83
C ARG A 105 20.03 5.33 -1.96
N SER A 106 20.06 4.61 -0.84
CA SER A 106 20.18 3.15 -0.80
C SER A 106 19.06 2.46 -1.57
N ILE A 107 19.41 1.82 -2.68
CA ILE A 107 18.49 0.99 -3.47
C ILE A 107 18.22 -0.30 -2.72
N ARG A 108 16.95 -0.57 -2.46
CA ARG A 108 16.51 -1.95 -2.21
C ARG A 108 15.98 -2.50 -3.52
N ASN A 109 16.83 -3.08 -4.36
CA ASN A 109 16.39 -3.80 -5.56
C ASN A 109 15.58 -5.07 -5.24
N PHE A 110 15.57 -5.52 -3.98
CA PHE A 110 14.96 -6.78 -3.55
C PHE A 110 13.42 -6.77 -3.55
N ASP A 111 12.77 -5.60 -3.59
CA ASP A 111 11.31 -5.47 -3.46
C ASP A 111 10.60 -5.01 -4.75
N ALA A 112 11.32 -4.96 -5.89
CA ALA A 112 10.79 -4.49 -7.18
C ALA A 112 10.26 -3.03 -7.16
N ILE A 113 10.67 -2.19 -6.20
CA ILE A 113 10.15 -0.82 -6.05
C ILE A 113 10.83 0.21 -6.97
N GLY A 114 11.80 -0.18 -7.79
CA GLY A 114 12.46 0.72 -8.74
C GLY A 114 13.25 1.84 -8.05
N ALA A 115 13.63 2.88 -8.81
CA ALA A 115 14.40 4.00 -8.29
C ALA A 115 13.62 4.75 -7.19
N ILE A 116 14.19 4.82 -5.99
CA ILE A 116 13.63 5.45 -4.77
C ILE A 116 13.57 6.99 -4.89
N ASP A 117 13.92 7.53 -6.04
CA ASP A 117 13.94 8.98 -6.31
C ASP A 117 12.53 9.59 -6.44
N ASN A 118 11.50 8.78 -6.61
CA ASN A 118 10.11 9.21 -6.65
C ASN A 118 9.21 8.28 -5.80
N PRO A 119 9.44 8.23 -4.47
CA PRO A 119 8.73 7.30 -3.62
C PRO A 119 7.24 7.71 -3.51
N PRO A 120 6.30 6.75 -3.48
CA PRO A 120 4.89 7.05 -3.33
C PRO A 120 4.60 7.99 -2.15
N GLN A 121 3.90 9.08 -2.43
CA GLN A 121 3.32 10.02 -1.47
C GLN A 121 1.80 9.89 -1.51
N LEU A 122 1.13 10.43 -0.49
CA LEU A 122 -0.32 10.38 -0.39
C LEU A 122 -0.95 11.67 -0.93
N GLN A 123 -1.82 11.50 -1.91
CA GLN A 123 -2.69 12.55 -2.44
C GLN A 123 -4.13 12.27 -2.03
N VAL A 124 -4.83 13.28 -1.52
CA VAL A 124 -6.28 13.24 -1.33
C VAL A 124 -6.97 13.99 -2.47
N VAL A 125 -8.06 13.41 -2.97
CA VAL A 125 -8.96 14.01 -3.96
C VAL A 125 -10.35 14.08 -3.34
N ASP A 126 -10.95 15.26 -3.38
CA ASP A 126 -12.38 15.42 -3.08
C ASP A 126 -13.17 15.07 -4.34
N LEU A 127 -13.95 13.99 -4.27
CA LEU A 127 -14.72 13.47 -5.40
C LEU A 127 -15.94 14.35 -5.75
N THR A 128 -16.35 15.24 -4.84
CA THR A 128 -17.48 16.15 -5.09
C THR A 128 -17.05 17.36 -5.92
N THR A 129 -15.86 17.89 -5.64
CA THR A 129 -15.32 19.09 -6.30
C THR A 129 -14.32 18.75 -7.41
N GLY A 130 -13.67 17.60 -7.33
CA GLY A 130 -12.52 17.23 -8.17
C GLY A 130 -11.20 17.84 -7.71
N ASP A 131 -11.20 18.62 -6.62
CA ASP A 131 -9.99 19.22 -6.07
C ASP A 131 -9.08 18.16 -5.49
N SER A 132 -7.77 18.33 -5.71
CA SER A 132 -6.76 17.40 -5.19
C SER A 132 -5.63 18.13 -4.49
N ARG A 133 -5.08 17.51 -3.46
CA ARG A 133 -3.91 18.02 -2.76
C ARG A 133 -3.09 16.89 -2.14
N TRP A 134 -1.81 17.13 -2.00
CA TRP A 134 -0.92 16.22 -1.30
C TRP A 134 -1.06 16.39 0.20
N ILE A 135 -1.04 15.28 0.93
CA ILE A 135 -1.01 15.26 2.40
C ILE A 135 0.33 14.76 2.94
N THR A 136 1.23 14.29 2.07
CA THR A 136 2.63 13.99 2.38
C THR A 136 3.59 14.50 1.30
N ASP A 137 4.79 14.89 1.70
CA ASP A 137 5.87 15.40 0.83
C ASP A 137 7.26 15.31 1.51
N ASP A 138 7.50 14.24 2.27
CA ASP A 138 8.66 14.16 3.17
C ASP A 138 9.77 13.25 2.63
N GLY A 139 9.61 12.73 1.42
CA GLY A 139 10.56 11.84 0.77
C GLY A 139 10.59 10.42 1.33
N TRP A 140 9.78 10.08 2.34
CA TRP A 140 9.52 8.71 2.76
C TRP A 140 8.63 8.01 1.75
N ARG A 141 8.70 6.68 1.65
CA ARG A 141 7.68 5.90 0.94
C ARG A 141 6.46 5.69 1.83
N TRP A 142 5.31 6.18 1.40
CA TRP A 142 4.02 5.95 2.04
C TRP A 142 3.24 4.82 1.38
N SER A 143 2.63 3.94 2.17
CA SER A 143 1.86 2.79 1.68
C SER A 143 0.79 2.32 2.68
N SER A 144 0.03 1.30 2.29
CA SER A 144 -0.91 0.58 3.17
C SER A 144 -1.99 1.48 3.79
N ALA A 145 -2.39 2.53 3.08
CA ALA A 145 -3.27 3.54 3.64
C ALA A 145 -4.70 3.00 3.91
N ARG A 146 -5.32 3.41 5.00
CA ARG A 146 -6.69 3.02 5.42
C ARG A 146 -7.39 4.19 6.10
N TRP A 147 -8.60 4.50 5.63
CA TRP A 147 -9.45 5.53 6.23
C TRP A 147 -10.02 5.09 7.58
N SER A 148 -10.10 6.04 8.52
CA SER A 148 -10.89 5.89 9.73
C SER A 148 -12.38 5.81 9.40
N PRO A 149 -13.21 5.14 10.23
CA PRO A 149 -14.65 5.01 9.99
C PRO A 149 -15.38 6.35 9.91
N ASN A 150 -14.86 7.36 10.61
CA ASN A 150 -15.38 8.73 10.69
C ASN A 150 -14.82 9.67 9.60
N ASN A 151 -13.91 9.21 8.72
CA ASN A 151 -13.40 9.95 7.54
C ASN A 151 -12.49 11.15 7.83
N ASP A 152 -11.96 11.29 9.04
CA ASP A 152 -11.11 12.41 9.46
C ASP A 152 -9.61 12.05 9.51
N LEU A 153 -9.30 10.76 9.59
CA LEU A 153 -7.98 10.23 9.77
C LEU A 153 -7.66 9.14 8.75
N VAL A 154 -6.38 9.03 8.44
CA VAL A 154 -5.81 8.00 7.57
C VAL A 154 -4.70 7.30 8.34
N PHE A 155 -4.83 6.00 8.55
CA PHE A 155 -3.69 5.17 8.90
C PHE A 155 -2.81 4.96 7.66
N ALA A 156 -1.50 5.04 7.79
CA ALA A 156 -0.57 4.66 6.74
C ALA A 156 0.80 4.22 7.30
N CYS A 157 1.49 3.37 6.55
CA CYS A 157 2.85 2.97 6.82
C CYS A 157 3.82 3.89 6.07
N ARG A 158 4.87 4.36 6.74
CA ARG A 158 6.03 4.96 6.06
C ARG A 158 7.23 4.04 6.15
N SER A 159 8.05 4.03 5.10
CA SER A 159 9.24 3.19 4.96
C SER A 159 10.26 3.85 4.05
N LEU A 160 11.45 3.26 3.90
CA LEU A 160 12.55 3.79 3.08
C LEU A 160 12.92 5.21 3.53
N ASP A 161 13.56 5.29 4.69
CA ASP A 161 14.04 6.54 5.26
C ASP A 161 14.83 7.35 4.23
N PRO A 162 14.41 8.59 3.90
CA PRO A 162 15.13 9.44 2.97
C PRO A 162 16.55 9.81 3.44
N LEU A 163 16.84 9.65 4.75
CA LEU A 163 18.16 9.87 5.33
C LEU A 163 18.99 8.58 5.44
N GLU A 164 18.46 7.45 4.96
CA GLU A 164 19.11 6.14 4.93
C GLU A 164 19.54 5.59 6.30
N GLN A 165 18.98 6.11 7.39
CA GLN A 165 19.38 5.68 8.74
C GLN A 165 18.64 4.41 9.15
N ASP A 166 17.47 4.17 8.54
CA ASP A 166 16.64 3.06 8.96
C ASP A 166 15.90 2.31 7.83
N GLY A 167 15.84 1.00 8.04
CA GLY A 167 15.26 0.02 7.15
C GLY A 167 13.88 -0.50 7.54
N TYR A 168 13.30 -0.03 8.64
CA TYR A 168 11.99 -0.46 9.13
C TYR A 168 10.85 0.32 8.49
N GLN A 169 9.64 -0.18 8.74
CA GLN A 169 8.39 0.53 8.52
C GLN A 169 7.89 1.09 9.86
N TYR A 170 7.14 2.19 9.79
CA TYR A 170 6.51 2.82 10.94
C TYR A 170 5.03 3.06 10.69
N ALA A 171 4.23 2.82 11.73
CA ALA A 171 2.79 3.06 11.75
C ALA A 171 2.51 4.54 12.06
N ASN A 172 1.64 5.17 11.26
CA ASN A 172 1.27 6.57 11.44
C ASN A 172 -0.23 6.76 11.25
N VAL A 173 -0.73 7.83 11.85
CA VAL A 173 -2.05 8.39 11.57
C VAL A 173 -1.85 9.80 11.01
N ILE A 174 -2.56 10.12 9.94
CA ILE A 174 -2.45 11.37 9.19
C ILE A 174 -3.84 12.00 9.16
N THR A 175 -3.93 13.25 9.58
CA THR A 175 -5.15 14.06 9.38
C THR A 175 -5.26 14.51 7.94
N LEU A 176 -6.46 14.91 7.53
CA LEU A 176 -6.64 15.42 6.18
C LEU A 176 -5.74 16.59 5.85
N ASP A 177 -5.43 17.50 6.78
CA ASP A 177 -4.52 18.64 6.52
C ASP A 177 -3.04 18.26 6.34
N GLY A 178 -2.68 16.98 6.48
CA GLY A 178 -1.32 16.48 6.34
C GLY A 178 -0.53 16.42 7.65
N THR A 179 -1.15 16.72 8.80
CA THR A 179 -0.50 16.53 10.09
C THR A 179 -0.27 15.04 10.36
N VAL A 180 0.99 14.65 10.52
CA VAL A 180 1.39 13.27 10.78
C VAL A 180 1.57 13.06 12.29
N ARG A 181 0.90 12.05 12.83
CA ARG A 181 1.08 11.55 14.20
C ARG A 181 1.73 10.18 14.16
N HIS A 182 2.91 10.09 14.77
CA HIS A 182 3.61 8.82 14.97
C HIS A 182 2.95 8.06 16.11
N LEU A 183 2.67 6.78 15.89
CA LEU A 183 2.08 5.94 16.92
C LEU A 183 3.17 5.53 17.92
N ALA A 184 2.85 5.54 19.21
CA ALA A 184 3.75 5.13 20.29
C ALA A 184 3.89 3.60 20.37
N ILE A 185 4.35 2.99 19.28
CA ILE A 185 4.63 1.57 19.10
C ILE A 185 5.94 1.43 18.31
N PRO A 186 6.69 0.32 18.43
CA PRO A 186 7.94 0.15 17.70
C PRO A 186 7.72 0.12 16.18
N GLY A 187 8.77 0.35 15.40
CA GLY A 187 8.78 -0.01 13.98
C GLY A 187 8.80 -1.53 13.77
N GLY A 188 8.82 -1.97 12.51
CA GLY A 188 8.99 -3.39 12.16
C GLY A 188 9.32 -3.62 10.70
N ARG A 189 9.59 -4.87 10.32
CA ARG A 189 9.88 -5.19 8.91
C ARG A 189 8.65 -5.08 8.02
N SER A 190 7.49 -5.43 8.56
CA SER A 190 6.19 -5.28 7.90
C SER A 190 5.15 -4.84 8.92
N ILE A 191 4.35 -3.85 8.55
CA ILE A 191 3.27 -3.33 9.37
C ILE A 191 1.99 -3.31 8.54
N VAL A 192 0.91 -3.80 9.15
CA VAL A 192 -0.45 -3.68 8.63
C VAL A 192 -1.35 -3.15 9.73
N GLY A 193 -2.22 -2.20 9.41
CA GLY A 193 -3.19 -1.66 10.33
C GLY A 193 -4.60 -1.69 9.75
N THR A 194 -5.59 -1.84 10.63
CA THR A 194 -7.00 -1.72 10.29
C THR A 194 -7.75 -1.00 11.39
N TRP A 195 -8.69 -0.14 11.00
CA TRP A 195 -9.58 0.52 11.94
C TRP A 195 -10.65 -0.45 12.41
N LEU A 196 -10.98 -0.36 13.69
CA LEU A 196 -12.14 -0.98 14.30
C LEU A 196 -13.34 -0.05 14.15
N ALA A 197 -14.55 -0.60 14.19
CA ALA A 197 -15.79 0.17 14.02
C ALA A 197 -15.98 1.26 15.08
N ASP A 198 -15.35 1.12 16.24
CA ASP A 198 -15.39 2.08 17.34
C ASP A 198 -14.34 3.21 17.21
N GLY A 199 -13.56 3.24 16.13
CA GLY A 199 -12.53 4.25 15.88
C GLY A 199 -11.16 3.93 16.48
N ARG A 200 -10.99 2.83 17.20
CA ARG A 200 -9.65 2.34 17.59
C ARG A 200 -8.93 1.74 16.40
N LEU A 201 -7.61 1.67 16.45
CA LEU A 201 -6.78 1.09 15.38
C LEU A 201 -6.07 -0.17 15.89
N ALA A 202 -6.24 -1.29 15.17
CA ALA A 202 -5.47 -2.50 15.38
C ALA A 202 -4.26 -2.51 14.43
N VAL A 203 -3.05 -2.70 14.98
CA VAL A 203 -1.79 -2.70 14.21
C VAL A 203 -1.00 -3.96 14.48
N LEU A 204 -0.76 -4.75 13.44
CA LEU A 204 0.11 -5.92 13.49
C LEU A 204 1.51 -5.56 12.99
N ILE A 205 2.52 -5.90 13.80
CA ILE A 205 3.93 -5.67 13.50
C ILE A 205 4.66 -7.01 13.39
N ALA A 206 5.16 -7.32 12.20
CA ALA A 206 6.00 -8.49 11.97
C ALA A 206 7.48 -8.12 12.08
N SER A 207 8.26 -8.94 12.81
CA SER A 207 9.66 -8.66 13.18
C SER A 207 9.83 -7.24 13.74
N PRO A 208 9.32 -6.98 14.97
CA PRO A 208 9.39 -5.67 15.59
C PRO A 208 10.83 -5.17 15.74
N GLN A 209 11.01 -3.86 15.61
CA GLN A 209 12.30 -3.21 15.83
C GLN A 209 12.73 -3.41 17.29
N GLY A 210 14.03 -3.67 17.48
CA GLY A 210 14.62 -3.98 18.78
C GLY A 210 14.69 -5.47 19.12
N ASP A 211 13.97 -6.32 18.37
CA ASP A 211 14.02 -7.78 18.54
C ASP A 211 14.86 -8.46 17.43
N PRO A 212 15.37 -9.68 17.66
CA PRO A 212 16.04 -10.46 16.63
C PRO A 212 15.13 -10.73 15.41
N PRO A 213 15.68 -10.79 14.18
CA PRO A 213 14.92 -11.21 13.00
C PRO A 213 14.23 -12.56 13.20
N GLY A 214 12.98 -12.68 12.76
CA GLY A 214 12.17 -13.89 12.95
C GLY A 214 11.43 -13.97 14.29
N SER A 215 11.53 -12.93 15.13
CA SER A 215 10.72 -12.82 16.35
C SER A 215 9.22 -12.77 16.04
N GLN A 216 8.42 -13.24 17.00
CA GLN A 216 6.96 -13.30 16.90
C GLN A 216 6.38 -11.91 16.58
N ALA A 217 5.34 -11.91 15.73
CA ALA A 217 4.59 -10.70 15.45
C ALA A 217 3.85 -10.20 16.69
N ARG A 218 3.68 -8.88 16.81
CA ARG A 218 2.97 -8.24 17.93
C ARG A 218 1.75 -7.49 17.41
N LEU A 219 0.61 -7.67 18.05
CA LEU A 219 -0.63 -6.95 17.76
C LEU A 219 -0.82 -5.84 18.80
N TYR A 220 -1.00 -4.61 18.35
CA TYR A 220 -1.29 -3.46 19.20
C TYR A 220 -2.70 -2.95 18.93
N ILE A 221 -3.38 -2.49 19.97
CA ILE A 221 -4.55 -1.63 19.86
C ILE A 221 -4.16 -0.21 20.26
N ILE A 222 -4.54 0.74 19.42
CA ILE A 222 -4.29 2.16 19.58
C ILE A 222 -5.64 2.85 19.83
N ASP A 223 -5.70 3.61 20.91
CA ASP A 223 -6.86 4.38 21.32
C ASP A 223 -6.41 5.81 21.64
N GLY A 224 -6.66 6.73 20.71
CA GLY A 224 -6.06 8.06 20.77
C GLY A 224 -4.53 7.99 20.79
N ASP A 225 -3.94 8.49 21.87
CA ASP A 225 -2.49 8.49 22.12
C ASP A 225 -2.00 7.27 22.92
N ASP A 226 -2.92 6.48 23.46
CA ASP A 226 -2.60 5.28 24.21
C ASP A 226 -2.43 4.08 23.27
N SER A 227 -1.49 3.21 23.61
CA SER A 227 -1.26 1.94 22.94
C SER A 227 -1.15 0.81 23.96
N HIS A 228 -1.70 -0.36 23.63
CA HIS A 228 -1.47 -1.57 24.41
C HIS A 228 -1.32 -2.78 23.50
N ILE A 229 -0.50 -3.73 23.94
CA ILE A 229 -0.27 -4.99 23.23
C ILE A 229 -1.40 -5.98 23.56
N ILE A 230 -1.86 -6.70 22.54
CA ILE A 230 -2.68 -7.90 22.72
C ILE A 230 -1.76 -9.10 22.50
N ASP A 231 -1.63 -9.92 23.53
CA ASP A 231 -1.05 -11.25 23.37
C ASP A 231 -2.03 -12.10 22.56
N VAL A 232 -1.64 -12.47 21.34
CA VAL A 232 -2.37 -13.45 20.53
C VAL A 232 -1.96 -14.82 21.06
N PRO A 233 -2.86 -15.58 21.73
CA PRO A 233 -2.52 -16.92 22.20
C PRO A 233 -2.19 -17.81 21.00
N ASN A 234 -1.21 -18.71 21.18
CA ASN A 234 -0.87 -19.74 20.20
C ASN A 234 -2.03 -20.70 19.93
#